data_AF-A0A972R2S6-F1
#
_entry.id   AF-A0A972R2S6-F1
#
_cell.length_a   1.000
_cell.length_b   1.000
_cell.length_c   1.000
_cell.angle_alpha   90.00
_cell.angle_beta   90.00
_cell.angle_gamma   90.00
#
_symmetry.space_group_name_H-M   'P 1'
#
loop_
_entity.id
_entity.type
_entity.pdbx_description
1 polymer ?
#
loop_
_entity_poly.entity_id
_entity_poly.type
_entity_poly.pdbx_seq_one_letter_code
_entity_poly.pdbx_strand_id
1 'polypeptide(L)'
;WQVKAAGPTTSIREEPYQAEIIKKFGIRAVIGKGGMGAKTLAGLKEHGAVYLNAIGGAAQYYAESLVEVKDVYFLEEFGIPEAMWVYEAKEFPAIVTMDANGNSLHREIEEDSAKRLENLRLDVLQ
;
A
#
# COMPACT_ATOMS: atom_id res chain seq x y z
N TRP A 1 12.44 -12.30 17.60
CA TRP A 1 11.19 -12.66 16.91
C TRP A 1 11.49 -13.29 15.57
N GLN A 2 10.61 -14.15 15.04
CA GLN A 2 10.72 -14.67 13.67
C GLN A 2 9.42 -14.41 12.93
N VAL A 3 9.49 -13.71 11.81
CA VAL A 3 8.32 -13.44 10.97
C VAL A 3 7.92 -14.71 10.22
N LYS A 4 6.64 -15.08 10.27
CA LYS A 4 6.10 -16.27 9.57
C LYS A 4 5.33 -15.91 8.30
N ALA A 5 4.74 -14.72 8.27
CA ALA A 5 4.00 -14.19 7.14
C ALA A 5 3.93 -12.67 7.26
N ALA A 6 4.18 -11.95 6.16
CA ALA A 6 4.14 -10.49 6.09
C ALA A 6 3.50 -9.99 4.79
N GLY A 7 2.29 -10.47 4.50
CA GLY A 7 1.55 -10.06 3.31
C GLY A 7 0.96 -8.65 3.45
N PRO A 8 0.86 -7.87 2.36
CA PRO A 8 0.21 -6.57 2.40
C PRO A 8 -1.30 -6.69 2.59
N THR A 9 -1.91 -5.68 3.20
CA THR A 9 -3.35 -5.54 3.34
C THR A 9 -3.91 -4.43 2.44
N THR A 10 -5.22 -4.43 2.21
CA THR A 10 -5.90 -3.47 1.32
C THR A 10 -5.76 -2.05 1.85
N SER A 11 -5.02 -1.21 1.12
CA SER A 11 -4.60 0.12 1.58
C SER A 11 -5.71 1.16 1.61
N ILE A 12 -6.77 1.01 0.80
CA ILE A 12 -7.86 2.00 0.74
C ILE A 12 -8.53 2.24 2.11
N ARG A 13 -8.41 1.31 3.06
CA ARG A 13 -8.94 1.47 4.43
C ARG A 13 -8.25 2.62 5.18
N GLU A 14 -7.00 2.92 4.85
CA GLU A 14 -6.19 3.97 5.49
C GLU A 14 -6.23 5.31 4.75
N GLU A 15 -6.95 5.39 3.63
CA GLU A 15 -7.11 6.61 2.83
C GLU A 15 -7.54 7.85 3.63
N PRO A 16 -8.43 7.74 4.64
CA PRO A 16 -8.81 8.92 5.44
C PRO A 16 -7.64 9.56 6.20
N TYR A 17 -6.58 8.81 6.51
CA TYR A 17 -5.53 9.19 7.45
C TYR A 17 -4.16 9.42 6.79
N GLN A 18 -3.86 8.68 5.73
CA GLN A 18 -2.49 8.51 5.24
C GLN A 18 -1.78 9.81 4.83
N ALA A 19 -2.50 10.75 4.19
CA ALA A 19 -1.92 12.05 3.81
C ALA A 19 -1.43 12.87 5.03
N GLU A 20 -2.21 12.85 6.12
CA GLU A 20 -1.83 13.54 7.37
C GLU A 20 -0.64 12.86 8.04
N ILE A 21 -0.58 11.53 8.00
CA ILE A 21 0.56 10.75 8.51
C ILE A 21 1.84 11.06 7.74
N ILE A 22 1.77 11.10 6.40
CA ILE A 22 2.89 11.49 5.53
C ILE A 22 3.40 12.87 5.93
N LYS A 23 2.50 13.85 6.02
CA LYS A 23 2.81 15.22 6.38
C LYS A 23 3.46 15.34 7.76
N LYS A 24 2.85 14.71 8.76
CA LYS A 24 3.23 14.87 10.17
C LYS A 24 4.56 14.21 10.51
N PHE A 25 4.82 13.04 9.93
CA PHE A 25 5.99 12.22 10.28
C PHE A 25 7.06 12.19 9.19
N GLY A 26 6.85 12.85 8.06
CA GLY A 26 7.82 12.91 6.96
C GLY A 26 8.01 11.57 6.25
N ILE A 27 7.00 10.70 6.25
CA ILE A 27 7.06 9.38 5.59
C ILE A 27 7.28 9.56 4.09
N ARG A 28 8.25 8.82 3.54
CA ARG A 28 8.61 8.90 2.10
C ARG A 28 8.10 7.73 1.26
N ALA A 29 7.70 6.65 1.90
CA ALA A 29 7.13 5.49 1.22
C ALA A 29 6.03 4.85 2.06
N VAL A 30 4.94 4.45 1.40
CA VAL A 30 3.86 3.66 1.98
C VAL A 30 3.79 2.35 1.21
N ILE A 31 3.70 1.22 1.92
CA ILE A 31 3.62 -0.12 1.31
C ILE A 31 2.25 -0.72 1.59
N GLY A 32 1.62 -1.32 0.59
CA GLY A 32 0.40 -2.12 0.78
C GLY A 32 -0.09 -2.76 -0.50
N LYS A 33 -1.39 -3.03 -0.62
CA LYS A 33 -2.00 -3.52 -1.86
C LYS A 33 -3.27 -2.78 -2.25
N GLY A 34 -3.53 -2.72 -3.55
CA GLY A 34 -4.78 -2.20 -4.12
C GLY A 34 -4.83 -0.69 -4.30
N GLY A 35 -3.73 0.01 -4.01
CA GLY A 35 -3.65 1.45 -4.17
C GLY A 35 -4.38 2.24 -3.09
N MET A 36 -4.31 3.56 -3.23
CA MET A 36 -4.94 4.54 -2.35
C MET A 36 -5.60 5.63 -3.19
N GLY A 37 -6.43 6.44 -2.53
CA GLY A 37 -7.28 7.43 -3.19
C GLY A 37 -6.57 8.75 -3.48
N ALA A 38 -7.37 9.73 -3.92
CA ALA A 38 -6.90 11.05 -4.33
C ALA A 38 -6.30 11.87 -3.18
N LYS A 39 -6.76 11.68 -1.94
CA LYS A 39 -6.23 12.42 -0.79
C LYS A 39 -4.81 11.96 -0.50
N THR A 40 -4.56 10.65 -0.51
CA THR A 40 -3.20 10.12 -0.37
C THR A 40 -2.33 10.54 -1.54
N LEU A 41 -2.81 10.45 -2.79
CA LEU A 41 -2.04 10.89 -3.96
C LEU A 41 -1.59 12.35 -3.86
N ALA A 42 -2.47 13.24 -3.40
CA ALA A 42 -2.12 14.63 -3.15
C ALA A 42 -1.03 14.76 -2.06
N GLY A 43 -1.15 14.02 -0.95
CA GLY A 43 -0.14 13.99 0.10
C GLY A 43 1.22 13.44 -0.37
N LEU A 44 1.22 12.42 -1.22
CA LEU A 44 2.45 11.87 -1.84
C LEU A 44 3.15 12.95 -2.67
N LYS A 45 2.40 13.70 -3.48
CA LYS A 45 2.92 14.78 -4.31
C LYS A 45 3.44 15.96 -3.48
N GLU A 46 2.66 16.44 -2.51
CA GLU A 46 3.03 17.59 -1.68
C GLU A 46 4.29 17.33 -0.86
N HIS A 47 4.48 16.09 -0.42
CA HIS A 47 5.54 15.73 0.51
C HIS A 47 6.59 14.79 -0.10
N GLY A 48 6.69 14.67 -1.42
CA GLY A 48 7.77 13.90 -2.06
C GLY A 48 7.84 12.45 -1.60
N ALA A 49 6.70 11.75 -1.59
CA ALA A 49 6.57 10.36 -1.17
C ALA A 49 6.01 9.47 -2.30
N VAL A 50 6.14 8.16 -2.15
CA VAL A 50 5.61 7.18 -3.11
C VAL A 50 4.75 6.11 -2.43
N TYR A 51 3.84 5.51 -3.19
CA TYR A 51 3.16 4.28 -2.79
C TYR A 51 3.76 3.09 -3.53
N LEU A 52 4.18 2.10 -2.76
CA LEU A 52 4.74 0.83 -3.20
C LEU A 52 3.67 -0.26 -3.07
N ASN A 53 3.20 -0.75 -4.22
CA ASN A 53 2.29 -1.89 -4.26
C ASN A 53 3.09 -3.19 -4.10
N ALA A 54 2.87 -3.88 -3.00
CA ALA A 54 3.36 -5.22 -2.74
C ALA A 54 2.38 -6.29 -3.28
N ILE A 55 2.90 -7.49 -3.52
CA ILE A 55 2.18 -8.60 -4.14
C ILE A 55 1.24 -9.26 -3.12
N GLY A 56 -0.07 -9.20 -3.36
CA GLY A 56 -1.05 -9.90 -2.53
C GLY A 56 -0.88 -11.41 -2.60
N GLY A 57 -1.08 -12.11 -1.47
CA GLY A 57 -1.03 -13.59 -1.40
C GLY A 57 0.37 -14.19 -1.24
N ALA A 58 1.44 -13.40 -1.34
CA ALA A 58 2.83 -13.85 -1.23
C ALA A 58 3.42 -13.67 0.18
N ALA A 59 2.64 -13.94 1.24
CA ALA A 59 3.01 -13.53 2.60
C ALA A 59 4.27 -14.23 3.16
N GLN A 60 4.48 -15.51 2.85
CA GLN A 60 5.68 -16.25 3.27
C GLN A 60 6.93 -15.74 2.55
N TYR A 61 6.81 -15.46 1.25
CA TYR A 61 7.90 -14.88 0.46
C TYR A 61 8.34 -13.51 1.01
N TYR A 62 7.40 -12.66 1.43
CA TYR A 62 7.74 -11.41 2.10
C TYR A 62 8.38 -11.61 3.48
N ALA A 63 8.00 -12.65 4.22
CA ALA A 63 8.63 -12.94 5.50
C ALA A 63 10.13 -13.26 5.35
N GLU A 64 10.55 -13.86 4.24
CA GLU A 64 11.96 -14.10 3.92
C GLU A 64 12.74 -12.80 3.66
N SER A 65 12.07 -11.75 3.20
CA SER A 65 12.67 -10.42 3.00
C SER A 65 12.83 -9.62 4.30
N LEU A 66 12.20 -10.04 5.41
CA LEU A 66 12.28 -9.38 6.72
C LEU A 66 13.31 -10.10 7.59
N VAL A 67 14.56 -9.66 7.48
CA VAL A 67 15.73 -10.36 8.03
C VAL A 67 15.87 -10.21 9.54
N GLU A 68 15.31 -9.14 10.12
CA GLU A 68 15.35 -8.91 11.57
C GLU A 68 14.12 -8.15 12.05
N VAL A 69 13.66 -8.48 13.26
CA VAL A 69 12.70 -7.66 14.01
C VAL A 69 13.46 -6.85 15.04
N LYS A 70 13.54 -5.54 14.81
CA LYS A 70 14.30 -4.60 15.66
C LYS A 70 13.52 -4.24 16.91
N ASP A 71 12.20 -4.05 16.79
CA ASP A 71 11.35 -3.65 17.90
C ASP A 71 9.87 -3.96 17.61
N VAL A 72 9.03 -3.88 18.64
CA VAL A 72 7.57 -3.95 18.54
C VAL A 72 6.93 -3.03 19.57
N TYR A 73 5.99 -2.21 19.13
CA TYR A 73 5.24 -1.30 20.00
C TYR A 73 3.76 -1.69 20.01
N PHE A 74 3.11 -1.45 21.16
CA PHE A 74 1.68 -1.64 21.37
C PHE A 74 1.18 -3.09 21.19
N LEU A 75 2.04 -4.07 21.53
CA LEU A 75 1.74 -5.49 21.35
C LEU A 75 0.60 -5.97 22.25
N GLU A 76 0.51 -5.47 23.48
CA GLU A 76 -0.54 -5.87 24.43
C GLU A 76 -1.90 -5.27 24.05
N GLU A 77 -1.89 -4.06 23.50
CA GLU A 77 -3.08 -3.29 23.15
C GLU A 77 -3.71 -3.72 21.83
N PHE A 78 -2.88 -3.99 20.81
CA PHE A 78 -3.36 -4.28 19.45
C PHE A 78 -3.14 -5.73 19.02
N GLY A 79 -2.41 -6.51 19.80
CA GLY A 79 -2.06 -7.89 19.47
C GLY A 79 -1.09 -8.00 18.29
N ILE A 80 -0.73 -9.23 17.95
CA ILE A 80 0.30 -9.53 16.94
C ILE A 80 0.06 -8.87 15.57
N PRO A 81 -1.14 -8.88 14.96
CA PRO A 81 -1.31 -8.39 13.59
C PRO A 81 -1.37 -6.87 13.46
N GLU A 82 -1.84 -6.15 14.49
CA GLU A 82 -2.08 -4.70 14.43
C GLU A 82 -1.05 -3.88 15.24
N ALA A 83 -0.15 -4.55 15.99
CA ALA A 83 0.97 -3.90 16.65
C ALA A 83 1.93 -3.25 15.64
N MET A 84 2.65 -2.22 16.10
CA MET A 84 3.61 -1.51 15.26
C MET A 84 4.98 -2.19 15.31
N TRP A 85 5.27 -2.99 14.30
CA TRP A 85 6.53 -3.72 14.19
C TRP A 85 7.60 -2.90 13.45
N VAL A 86 8.83 -2.97 13.94
CA VAL A 86 10.00 -2.39 13.27
C VAL A 86 10.84 -3.52 12.70
N TYR A 87 10.96 -3.56 11.38
CA TYR A 87 11.69 -4.59 10.66
C TYR A 87 12.94 -4.02 9.97
N GLU A 88 13.99 -4.82 9.93
CA GLU A 88 15.02 -4.68 8.90
C GLU A 88 14.62 -5.53 7.70
N ALA A 89 14.53 -4.90 6.53
CA ALA A 89 14.16 -5.55 5.29
C ALA A 89 15.35 -5.58 4.32
N LYS A 90 15.50 -6.69 3.60
CA LYS A 90 16.49 -6.86 2.54
C LYS A 90 15.79 -7.36 1.28
N GLU A 91 16.10 -6.74 0.15
CA GLU A 91 15.60 -7.15 -1.18
C GLU A 91 14.06 -7.26 -1.23
N PHE A 92 13.34 -6.42 -0.47
CA PHE A 92 11.89 -6.41 -0.41
C PHE A 92 11.29 -5.95 -1.75
N PRO A 93 10.55 -6.82 -2.47
CA PRO A 93 10.05 -6.49 -3.79
C PRO A 93 8.73 -5.70 -3.71
N ALA A 94 8.69 -4.55 -4.37
CA ALA A 94 7.47 -3.78 -4.57
C ALA A 94 7.58 -2.92 -5.83
N ILE A 95 6.44 -2.43 -6.31
CA ILE A 95 6.34 -1.60 -7.52
C ILE A 95 5.80 -0.23 -7.12
N VAL A 96 6.43 0.85 -7.59
CA VAL A 96 5.86 2.20 -7.45
C VAL A 96 4.62 2.27 -8.35
N THR A 97 3.44 2.39 -7.77
CA THR A 97 2.18 2.51 -8.51
C THR A 97 1.51 3.88 -8.32
N MET A 98 1.97 4.66 -7.35
CA MET A 98 1.62 6.08 -7.21
C MET A 98 2.88 6.85 -6.82
N ASP A 99 3.13 8.00 -7.44
CA ASP A 99 4.39 8.73 -7.28
C ASP A 99 4.23 10.18 -6.78
N ALA A 100 5.37 10.79 -6.48
CA ALA A 100 5.46 12.18 -6.03
C ALA A 100 5.16 13.23 -7.11
N ASN A 101 4.91 12.82 -8.36
CA ASN A 101 4.52 13.71 -9.45
C ASN A 101 2.99 13.80 -9.59
N GLY A 102 2.26 12.95 -8.88
CA GLY A 102 0.81 12.83 -8.94
C GLY A 102 0.33 11.79 -9.94
N ASN A 103 1.20 10.89 -10.39
CA ASN A 103 0.81 9.76 -11.23
C ASN A 103 0.22 8.64 -10.38
N SER A 104 -0.80 7.95 -10.90
CA SER A 104 -1.43 6.80 -10.24
C SER A 104 -1.83 5.77 -11.29
N LEU A 105 -1.14 4.62 -11.28
CA LEU A 105 -1.47 3.48 -12.13
C LEU A 105 -2.90 2.98 -11.86
N HIS A 106 -3.35 3.02 -10.61
CA HIS A 106 -4.70 2.58 -10.22
C HIS A 106 -5.77 3.43 -10.88
N ARG A 107 -5.56 4.75 -10.91
CA ARG A 107 -6.47 5.70 -11.56
C ARG A 107 -6.47 5.52 -13.07
N GLU A 108 -5.29 5.37 -13.68
CA GLU A 108 -5.18 5.14 -15.13
C GLU A 108 -5.92 3.87 -15.57
N ILE A 109 -5.75 2.78 -14.82
CA ILE A 109 -6.45 1.51 -15.11
C ILE A 109 -7.96 1.62 -14.85
N GLU A 110 -8.39 2.31 -13.81
CA GLU A 110 -9.82 2.57 -13.57
C GLU A 110 -10.45 3.33 -14.73
N GLU A 111 -9.83 4.43 -15.18
CA GLU A 111 -10.31 5.23 -16.30
C GLU A 111 -10.30 4.45 -17.63
N ASP A 112 -9.25 3.68 -17.92
CA ASP A 112 -9.17 2.85 -19.13
C ASP A 112 -10.22 1.71 -19.12
N SER A 113 -10.36 1.02 -17.98
CA SER A 113 -11.33 -0.07 -17.85
C SER A 113 -12.78 0.42 -17.93
N ALA A 114 -13.10 1.59 -17.37
CA ALA A 114 -14.41 2.21 -17.49
C ALA A 114 -14.76 2.53 -18.96
N LYS A 115 -13.82 3.13 -19.71
CA LYS A 115 -14.00 3.39 -21.16
C LYS A 115 -14.21 2.11 -21.96
N ARG A 116 -13.48 1.04 -21.64
CA ARG A 116 -13.68 -0.27 -22.29
C ARG A 116 -15.04 -0.85 -21.95
N LEU A 117 -15.47 -0.74 -20.70
CA LEU A 117 -16.78 -1.22 -20.25
C LEU A 117 -17.93 -0.55 -21.01
N GLU A 118 -17.87 0.76 -21.24
CA GLU A 118 -18.88 1.49 -22.04
C GLU A 118 -19.02 0.94 -23.47
N ASN A 119 -17.94 0.40 -24.03
CA ASN A 119 -17.92 -0.16 -25.39
C ASN A 119 -18.31 -1.64 -25.44
N LEU A 120 -18.39 -2.32 -24.30
CA LEU A 120 -18.96 -3.65 -24.24
C LEU A 120 -20.48 -3.51 -24.33
N ARG A 121 -21.05 -3.90 -25.48
CA ARG A 121 -22.51 -4.14 -25.60
C ARG A 121 -22.87 -5.29 -24.66
N LEU A 122 -23.16 -4.95 -23.41
CA LEU A 122 -23.66 -5.91 -22.44
C LEU A 122 -25.13 -6.14 -22.73
N ASP A 123 -25.41 -7.03 -23.69
CA ASP A 123 -26.76 -7.53 -24.00
C ASP A 123 -27.40 -8.30 -22.82
N VAL A 124 -26.72 -8.37 -21.66
CA VAL A 124 -27.09 -9.14 -20.47
C VAL A 124 -27.82 -8.27 -19.42
N LEU A 125 -28.05 -6.98 -19.68
CA LEU A 125 -28.78 -6.07 -18.79
C LEU A 125 -30.05 -5.47 -19.42
N GLN A 126 -30.55 -6.03 -20.52
CA GLN A 126 -31.90 -5.72 -21.04
C GLN A 126 -32.96 -6.63 -20.44
#